data_AF-A0A4S2T324-F1
#
_entry.id   AF-A0A4S2T324-F1
#
_cell.length_a   1.000
_cell.length_b   1.000
_cell.length_c   1.000
_cell.angle_alpha   90.00
_cell.angle_beta   90.00
_cell.angle_gamma   90.00
#
_symmetry.space_group_name_H-M   'P 1'
#
loop_
_entity.id
_entity.type
_entity.pdbx_description
1 polymer ?
#
loop_
_entity_poly.entity_id
_entity_poly.type
_entity_poly.pdbx_seq_one_letter_code
_entity_poly.pdbx_strand_id
1 'polypeptide(L)'
;ALVLTGRASAVGTPYVATLAPRPNIAVGDETPWGVAAELAALLPGTASGVFHEGVGVGEVLAAAGERTVVAVVRDAHRHPWMTEVLDALVAAGPDTVVVEMGLPRAEPRGALHIATHGASRVCGRAAAEVIAGA
;
A
#
# COMPACT_ATOMS: atom_id res chain seq x y z
N ALA A 1 11.11 10.32 -8.99
CA ALA A 1 9.91 11.14 -9.21
C ALA A 1 8.69 10.31 -8.83
N LEU A 2 7.69 10.92 -8.20
CA LEU A 2 6.42 10.25 -7.90
C LEU A 2 5.56 10.25 -9.18
N VAL A 3 4.96 9.12 -9.54
CA VAL A 3 4.01 9.03 -10.66
C VAL A 3 2.64 8.66 -10.12
N LEU A 4 1.64 9.44 -10.50
CA LEU A 4 0.25 9.27 -10.08
C LEU A 4 -0.60 8.82 -11.27
N THR A 5 -1.46 7.84 -11.07
CA THR A 5 -2.46 7.41 -12.06
C THR A 5 -3.81 7.29 -11.37
N GLY A 6 -4.83 7.98 -11.88
CA GLY A 6 -6.14 8.07 -11.23
C GLY A 6 -6.25 9.19 -10.20
N ARG A 7 -7.30 9.14 -9.38
CA ARG A 7 -7.61 10.10 -8.29
C ARG A 7 -8.36 9.37 -7.17
N ALA A 8 -8.04 9.69 -5.92
CA ALA A 8 -8.76 9.20 -4.75
C ALA A 8 -9.60 10.31 -4.12
N SER A 9 -10.68 9.91 -3.45
CA SER A 9 -11.40 10.76 -2.50
C SER A 9 -10.54 11.03 -1.27
N ALA A 10 -10.88 12.08 -0.51
CA ALA A 10 -10.17 12.38 0.74
C ALA A 10 -10.24 11.19 1.71
N VAL A 11 -9.09 10.84 2.30
CA VAL A 11 -8.96 9.68 3.19
C VAL A 11 -8.84 10.15 4.64
N GLY A 12 -9.76 9.72 5.50
CA GLY A 12 -9.81 10.15 6.91
C GLY A 12 -8.91 9.32 7.82
N THR A 13 -9.29 8.07 8.09
CA THR A 13 -8.53 7.13 8.93
C THR A 13 -8.25 5.85 8.14
N PRO A 14 -7.24 5.83 7.25
CA PRO A 14 -7.00 4.69 6.39
C PRO A 14 -6.57 3.44 7.16
N TYR A 15 -6.75 2.30 6.50
CA TYR A 15 -6.05 1.07 6.86
C TYR A 15 -4.94 0.80 5.84
N VAL A 16 -3.69 0.73 6.30
CA VAL A 16 -2.52 0.47 5.45
C VAL A 16 -2.24 -1.03 5.43
N ALA A 17 -2.50 -1.66 4.29
CA ALA A 17 -2.25 -3.08 4.06
C ALA A 17 -0.94 -3.25 3.27
N THR A 18 0.14 -3.61 3.96
CA THR A 18 1.44 -3.82 3.31
C THR A 18 1.58 -5.27 2.88
N LEU A 19 1.62 -5.52 1.57
CA LEU A 19 1.90 -6.84 1.00
C LEU A 19 3.42 -6.98 0.85
N ALA A 20 4.03 -7.76 1.73
CA ALA A 20 5.47 -7.96 1.77
C ALA A 20 5.80 -9.42 1.44
N PRO A 21 6.77 -9.70 0.54
CA PRO A 21 7.32 -11.05 0.43
C PRO A 21 7.86 -11.48 1.79
N ARG A 22 7.76 -12.76 2.13
CA ARG A 22 8.36 -13.25 3.38
C ARG A 22 9.86 -12.91 3.39
N PRO A 23 10.37 -12.26 4.45
CA PRO A 23 11.80 -11.97 4.54
C PRO A 23 12.60 -13.28 4.48
N ASN A 24 13.75 -13.24 3.81
CA ASN A 24 14.73 -14.32 3.93
C ASN A 24 15.57 -14.07 5.20
N ILE A 25 16.17 -15.13 5.77
CA ILE A 25 16.94 -15.09 7.04
C ILE A 25 18.06 -14.03 7.06
N ALA A 26 18.51 -13.56 5.89
CA ALA A 26 19.54 -12.53 5.74
C ALA A 26 19.02 -11.08 5.87
N VAL A 27 17.70 -10.89 5.85
CA VAL A 27 17.03 -9.62 6.11
C VAL A 27 16.32 -9.80 7.44
N GLY A 28 17.00 -9.46 8.54
CA GLY A 28 16.36 -9.41 9.86
C GLY A 28 15.11 -8.52 9.83
N ASP A 29 14.26 -8.63 10.86
CA ASP A 29 12.92 -8.04 10.94
C ASP A 29 12.83 -6.49 10.88
N GLU A 30 13.89 -5.77 10.48
CA GLU A 30 14.22 -4.46 11.06
C GLU A 30 14.64 -3.35 10.09
N THR A 31 14.23 -3.35 8.81
CA THR A 31 14.19 -2.08 8.07
C THR A 31 12.75 -1.64 7.87
N PRO A 32 12.21 -0.78 8.75
CA PRO A 32 10.89 -0.17 8.55
C PRO A 32 10.84 0.52 7.18
N TRP A 33 9.95 0.05 6.32
CA TRP A 33 9.65 0.65 5.02
C TRP A 33 8.13 0.73 4.84
N GLY A 34 7.69 1.43 3.79
CA GLY A 34 6.27 1.63 3.53
C GLY A 34 5.81 3.06 3.87
N VAL A 35 4.49 3.26 3.83
CA VAL A 35 3.84 4.55 4.11
C VAL A 35 3.14 4.59 5.46
N ALA A 36 3.03 3.47 6.18
CA ALA A 36 2.21 3.36 7.38
C ALA A 36 2.57 4.39 8.47
N ALA A 37 3.86 4.50 8.82
CA ALA A 37 4.32 5.45 9.84
C ALA A 37 4.14 6.92 9.39
N GLU A 38 4.38 7.20 8.11
CA GLU A 38 4.25 8.55 7.58
C GLU A 38 2.78 8.99 7.48
N LEU A 39 1.86 8.07 7.13
CA LEU A 39 0.42 8.28 7.17
C LEU A 39 -0.11 8.42 8.59
N ALA A 40 0.35 7.60 9.55
CA ALA A 40 -0.07 7.74 10.94
C ALA A 40 0.30 9.10 11.55
N ALA A 41 1.38 9.72 11.07
CA ALA A 41 1.78 11.07 11.46
C ALA A 41 0.91 12.18 10.85
N LEU A 42 0.36 11.98 9.66
CA LEU A 42 -0.48 12.98 8.95
C LEU A 42 -1.98 12.78 9.23
N LEU A 43 -2.41 11.53 9.40
CA LEU A 43 -3.79 11.09 9.59
C LEU A 43 -3.86 10.23 10.87
N PRO A 44 -3.97 10.86 12.06
CA PRO A 44 -4.10 10.14 13.33
C PRO A 44 -5.27 9.16 13.32
N GLY A 45 -5.05 7.93 13.80
CA GLY A 45 -6.03 6.85 13.71
C GLY A 45 -5.86 5.93 12.50
N THR A 46 -4.85 6.20 11.65
CA THR A 46 -4.38 5.21 10.65
C THR A 46 -3.99 3.91 11.36
N ALA A 47 -4.58 2.80 10.91
CA ALA A 47 -4.21 1.45 11.34
C ALA A 47 -3.41 0.76 10.22
N SER A 48 -2.65 -0.29 10.54
CA SER A 48 -1.87 -1.01 9.54
C SER A 48 -1.71 -2.49 9.85
N GLY A 49 -1.41 -3.27 8.81
CA GLY A 49 -1.03 -4.67 8.90
C GLY A 49 -0.05 -5.04 7.79
N VAL A 50 0.77 -6.06 8.05
CA VAL A 50 1.67 -6.64 7.06
C VAL A 50 1.15 -8.02 6.72
N PHE A 51 0.99 -8.27 5.43
CA PHE A 51 0.45 -9.52 4.89
C PHE A 51 1.46 -10.17 3.95
N HIS A 52 1.41 -11.49 3.90
CA HIS A 52 2.35 -12.32 3.16
C HIS A 52 1.61 -13.21 2.18
N GLU A 53 2.38 -13.88 1.32
CA GLU A 53 1.88 -14.89 0.39
C GLU A 53 1.01 -15.93 1.12
N GLY A 54 -0.18 -16.19 0.56
CA GLY A 54 -1.21 -17.03 1.15
C GLY A 54 -2.34 -16.26 1.85
N VAL A 55 -2.20 -14.94 2.04
CA VAL A 55 -3.28 -14.09 2.57
C VAL A 55 -4.50 -14.08 1.65
N GLY A 56 -5.69 -14.29 2.20
CA GLY A 56 -6.94 -14.05 1.50
C GLY A 56 -7.36 -12.57 1.56
N VAL A 57 -7.96 -12.05 0.49
CA VAL A 57 -8.52 -10.68 0.48
C VAL A 57 -9.49 -10.42 1.64
N GLY A 58 -10.26 -11.44 2.04
CA GLY A 58 -11.18 -11.34 3.17
C GLY A 58 -10.49 -11.07 4.50
N GLU A 59 -9.26 -11.54 4.69
CA GLU A 59 -8.47 -11.25 5.90
C GLU A 59 -8.02 -9.79 5.93
N VAL A 60 -7.58 -9.27 4.78
CA VAL A 60 -7.19 -7.85 4.65
C VAL A 60 -8.39 -6.94 4.90
N LEU A 61 -9.55 -7.26 4.29
CA LEU A 61 -10.78 -6.49 4.47
C LEU A 61 -11.32 -6.58 5.91
N ALA A 62 -11.25 -7.75 6.54
CA ALA A 62 -11.64 -7.91 7.94
C ALA A 62 -10.75 -7.05 8.87
N ALA A 63 -9.45 -6.98 8.61
CA ALA A 63 -8.54 -6.14 9.37
C ALA A 63 -8.77 -4.64 9.12
N ALA A 64 -9.13 -4.26 7.89
CA ALA A 64 -9.45 -2.87 7.54
C ALA A 64 -10.77 -2.39 8.17
N GLY A 65 -11.78 -3.26 8.24
CA GLY A 65 -13.14 -2.90 8.60
C GLY A 65 -13.74 -1.95 7.56
N GLU A 66 -14.37 -0.87 8.01
CA GLU A 66 -14.99 0.14 7.13
C GLU A 66 -14.00 1.18 6.59
N ARG A 67 -12.71 1.04 6.89
CA ARG A 67 -11.68 2.01 6.49
C ARG A 67 -11.33 1.87 5.02
N THR A 68 -11.05 2.99 4.35
CA THR A 68 -10.41 2.99 3.03
C THR A 68 -9.06 2.26 3.12
N VAL A 69 -8.86 1.30 2.22
CA VAL A 69 -7.62 0.53 2.15
C VAL A 69 -6.58 1.33 1.35
N VAL A 70 -5.39 1.48 1.95
CA VAL A 70 -4.15 1.88 1.27
C VAL A 70 -3.29 0.62 1.14
N ALA A 71 -3.32 -0.01 -0.02
CA ALA A 71 -2.54 -1.20 -0.32
C ALA A 71 -1.11 -0.82 -0.72
N VAL A 72 -0.11 -1.33 -0.01
CA VAL A 72 1.30 -1.01 -0.23
C VAL A 72 2.00 -2.26 -0.71
N VAL A 73 2.67 -2.16 -1.86
CA VAL A 73 3.41 -3.26 -2.46
C VAL A 73 4.82 -2.83 -2.78
N ARG A 74 5.70 -3.81 -2.99
CA ARG A 74 7.05 -3.59 -3.51
C ARG A 74 7.35 -4.60 -4.59
N ASP A 75 7.67 -4.10 -5.77
CA ASP A 75 8.01 -4.90 -6.94
C ASP A 75 6.90 -5.91 -7.29
N ALA A 76 5.63 -5.49 -7.30
CA ALA A 76 4.48 -6.39 -7.50
C ALA A 76 4.59 -7.24 -8.79
N HIS A 77 5.27 -6.72 -9.81
CA HIS A 77 5.58 -7.46 -11.05
C HIS A 77 6.39 -8.75 -10.85
N ARG A 78 7.04 -8.94 -9.70
CA ARG A 78 7.80 -10.15 -9.34
C ARG A 78 6.97 -11.14 -8.50
N HIS A 79 5.78 -10.73 -8.07
CA HIS A 79 4.98 -11.44 -7.08
C HIS A 79 3.52 -11.50 -7.55
N PRO A 80 3.15 -12.51 -8.37
CA PRO A 80 1.79 -12.64 -8.90
C PRO A 80 0.69 -12.54 -7.83
N TRP A 81 0.92 -13.16 -6.66
CA TRP A 81 -0.01 -13.10 -5.53
C TRP A 81 -0.33 -11.67 -5.07
N MET A 82 0.61 -10.72 -5.17
CA MET A 82 0.34 -9.32 -4.82
C MET A 82 -0.63 -8.70 -5.81
N THR A 83 -0.46 -8.98 -7.11
CA THR A 83 -1.36 -8.45 -8.15
C THR A 83 -2.76 -9.03 -7.99
N GLU A 84 -2.87 -10.33 -7.70
CA GLU A 84 -4.14 -11.00 -7.42
C GLU A 84 -4.87 -10.39 -6.20
N VAL A 85 -4.14 -10.13 -5.10
CA VAL A 85 -4.71 -9.48 -3.91
C VAL A 85 -5.09 -8.02 -4.21
N LEU A 86 -4.28 -7.28 -4.97
CA LEU A 86 -4.61 -5.92 -5.38
C LEU A 86 -5.89 -5.87 -6.22
N ASP A 87 -6.02 -6.74 -7.21
CA ASP A 87 -7.21 -6.81 -8.06
C ASP A 87 -8.46 -7.12 -7.24
N ALA A 88 -8.35 -8.05 -6.29
CA ALA A 88 -9.44 -8.39 -5.38
C ALA A 88 -9.81 -7.23 -4.43
N LEU A 89 -8.82 -6.51 -3.89
CA LEU A 89 -9.06 -5.33 -3.03
C LEU A 89 -9.75 -4.22 -3.81
N VAL A 90 -9.30 -3.92 -5.03
CA VAL A 90 -9.90 -2.88 -5.88
C VAL A 90 -11.32 -3.26 -6.30
N ALA A 91 -11.58 -4.54 -6.59
CA ALA A 91 -12.93 -5.02 -6.89
C ALA A 91 -13.89 -4.90 -5.69
N ALA A 92 -13.40 -5.16 -4.47
CA ALA A 92 -14.21 -5.07 -3.24
C ALA A 92 -14.40 -3.63 -2.75
N GLY A 93 -13.38 -2.79 -2.93
CA GLY A 93 -13.36 -1.38 -2.52
C GLY A 93 -12.87 -0.49 -3.65
N PRO A 94 -13.77 0.10 -4.46
CA PRO A 94 -13.39 0.95 -5.59
C PRO A 94 -12.51 2.16 -5.21
N ASP A 95 -12.62 2.66 -3.97
CA ASP A 95 -11.80 3.75 -3.43
C ASP A 95 -10.38 3.32 -2.98
N THR A 96 -10.00 2.06 -3.18
CA THR A 96 -8.67 1.55 -2.79
C THR A 96 -7.54 2.36 -3.43
N VAL A 97 -6.62 2.83 -2.58
CA VAL A 97 -5.37 3.48 -3.00
C VAL A 97 -4.27 2.43 -3.06
N VAL A 98 -3.48 2.41 -4.13
CA VAL A 98 -2.34 1.49 -4.30
C VAL A 98 -1.04 2.28 -4.32
N VAL A 99 -0.10 1.91 -3.46
CA VAL A 99 1.26 2.48 -3.40
C VAL A 99 2.26 1.41 -3.82
N GLU A 100 2.85 1.57 -5.01
CA GLU A 100 3.93 0.72 -5.51
C GLU A 100 5.29 1.33 -5.17
N MET A 101 5.97 0.69 -4.22
CA MET A 101 7.27 1.07 -3.69
C MET A 101 8.37 0.16 -4.23
N GLY A 102 8.76 0.36 -5.48
CA GLY A 102 9.77 -0.45 -6.15
C GLY A 102 9.90 -0.05 -7.62
N LEU A 103 10.08 -1.03 -8.49
CA LEU A 103 9.98 -0.84 -9.93
C LEU A 103 8.52 -1.03 -10.39
N PRO A 104 7.83 0.03 -10.85
CA PRO A 104 6.42 -0.03 -11.25
C PRO A 104 6.24 -0.63 -12.65
N ARG A 105 6.49 -1.93 -12.78
CA ARG A 105 6.33 -2.67 -14.05
C ARG A 105 4.97 -3.34 -14.22
N ALA A 106 4.15 -3.40 -13.16
CA ALA A 106 2.81 -3.94 -13.22
C ALA A 106 1.80 -2.83 -13.61
N GLU A 107 0.73 -3.17 -14.35
CA GLU A 107 -0.25 -2.22 -14.88
C GLU A 107 -1.08 -1.47 -13.81
N PRO A 108 -0.98 -0.14 -13.63
CA PRO A 108 -1.61 0.62 -12.52
C PRO A 108 -3.07 0.23 -12.21
N ARG A 109 -3.43 0.19 -10.91
CA ARG A 109 -4.79 -0.17 -10.45
C ARG A 109 -5.18 0.58 -9.17
N GLY A 110 -6.48 0.57 -8.87
CA GLY A 110 -7.10 1.32 -7.76
C GLY A 110 -7.63 2.68 -8.20
N ALA A 111 -8.35 3.35 -7.30
CA ALA A 111 -8.81 4.72 -7.52
C ALA A 111 -7.61 5.66 -7.76
N LEU A 112 -6.56 5.49 -6.96
CA LEU A 112 -5.29 6.17 -7.09
C LEU A 112 -4.15 5.17 -7.01
N HIS A 113 -3.30 5.15 -8.03
CA HIS A 113 -2.04 4.42 -8.04
C HIS A 113 -0.87 5.40 -7.90
N ILE A 114 0.00 5.16 -6.92
CA ILE A 114 1.18 5.97 -6.62
C ILE A 114 2.42 5.11 -6.79
N ALA A 115 3.25 5.42 -7.80
CA ALA A 115 4.54 4.77 -8.00
C ALA A 115 5.67 5.66 -7.48
N THR A 116 6.40 5.18 -6.47
CA THR A 116 7.44 5.97 -5.79
C THR A 116 8.84 5.78 -6.37
N HIS A 117 9.05 4.76 -7.21
CA HIS A 117 10.34 4.38 -7.80
C HIS A 117 11.44 4.06 -6.75
N GLY A 118 11.04 3.76 -5.52
CA GLY A 118 11.95 3.47 -4.42
C GLY A 118 11.22 3.32 -3.08
N ALA A 119 11.82 2.57 -2.17
CA ALA A 119 11.24 2.28 -0.85
C ALA A 119 11.88 3.10 0.29
N SER A 120 12.53 4.22 -0.04
CA SER A 120 13.15 5.09 0.98
C SER A 120 12.09 5.79 1.83
N ARG A 121 12.48 6.23 3.02
CA ARG A 121 11.59 6.98 3.91
C ARG A 121 11.00 8.23 3.25
N VAL A 122 11.80 8.97 2.47
CA VAL A 122 11.32 10.18 1.75
C VAL A 122 10.31 9.84 0.65
N CYS A 123 10.46 8.70 -0.01
CA CYS A 123 9.46 8.18 -0.94
C CYS A 123 8.14 7.86 -0.21
N GLY A 124 8.23 7.22 0.96
CA GLY A 124 7.07 6.94 1.81
C GLY A 124 6.35 8.22 2.27
N ARG A 125 7.11 9.23 2.70
CA ARG A 125 6.56 10.54 3.11
C ARG A 125 5.83 11.23 1.95
N ALA A 126 6.45 11.30 0.78
CA ALA A 126 5.84 11.95 -0.38
C ALA A 126 4.53 11.27 -0.82
N ALA A 127 4.47 9.93 -0.77
CA ALA A 127 3.23 9.20 -1.04
C ALA A 127 2.16 9.48 0.03
N ALA A 128 2.55 9.52 1.31
CA ALA A 128 1.65 9.82 2.41
C ALA A 128 1.06 11.24 2.33
N GLU A 129 1.86 12.24 1.94
CA GLU A 129 1.40 13.63 1.72
C GLU A 129 0.33 13.69 0.61
N VAL A 130 0.55 13.00 -0.51
CA VAL A 130 -0.46 12.91 -1.59
C VAL A 130 -1.77 12.30 -1.11
N ILE A 131 -1.70 11.23 -0.30
CA ILE A 131 -2.89 10.55 0.23
C ILE A 131 -3.62 11.44 1.26
N ALA A 132 -2.87 12.16 2.10
CA ALA A 132 -3.42 13.05 3.12
C ALA A 132 -3.89 14.40 2.56
N GLY A 133 -3.54 14.74 1.30
CA GLY A 133 -3.83 16.04 0.69
C GLY A 133 -3.01 17.19 1.29
N ALA A 134 -1.78 16.91 1.71
CA ALA A 134 -0.84 17.85 2.33
C ALA A 134 0.15 18.46 1.33
#